data_AF-A0AA38IF65-F1
#
_entry.id   AF-A0AA38IF65-F1
#
_cell.length_a   1.000
_cell.length_b   1.000
_cell.length_c   1.000
_cell.angle_alpha   90.00
_cell.angle_beta   90.00
_cell.angle_gamma   90.00
#
_symmetry.space_group_name_H-M   'P 1'
#
loop_
_entity.id
_entity.type
_entity.pdbx_description
1 polymer ?
#
loop_
_entity_poly.entity_id
_entity_poly.type
_entity_poly.pdbx_seq_one_letter_code
_entity_poly.pdbx_strand_id
1 'polypeptide(L)' 'MQGMSFQSLKRHKALIPLYVCVGLGCVGAIGYTLRLALRNPDVQWNRSGDISNEEFRAKQYKFYSPNIDYKKLEPPAPKY' A
#
# COMPACT_ATOMS: atom_id res chain seq x y z
N MET A 1 7.29 7.45 -32.43
CA MET A 1 5.82 7.42 -32.30
C MET A 1 5.39 8.72 -31.63
N GLN A 2 4.30 9.36 -32.10
CA GLN A 2 3.79 10.58 -31.50
C GLN A 2 3.30 10.28 -30.07
N GLY A 3 3.65 11.14 -29.11
CA GLY A 3 3.25 11.04 -27.69
C GLY A 3 4.33 10.58 -26.72
N MET A 4 5.43 9.98 -27.18
CA MET A 4 6.47 9.42 -26.29
C MET A 4 7.62 10.37 -25.92
N SER A 5 7.68 11.57 -26.51
CA SER A 5 8.70 12.58 -26.19
C SER A 5 8.08 13.81 -25.56
N PHE A 6 8.82 14.49 -24.68
CA PHE A 6 8.40 15.74 -24.05
C PHE A 6 7.99 16.82 -25.06
N GLN A 7 8.64 16.84 -26.23
CA GLN A 7 8.32 17.76 -27.32
C GLN A 7 6.98 17.42 -27.98
N SER A 8 6.65 16.13 -28.12
CA SER A 8 5.34 15.69 -28.62
C SER A 8 4.22 15.95 -27.61
N LEU A 9 4.52 15.85 -26.31
CA LEU A 9 3.56 16.08 -25.23
C LEU A 9 3.19 17.57 -25.10
N LYS A 10 4.16 18.48 -25.30
CA LYS A 10 3.91 19.92 -25.38
C LYS A 10 3.04 20.30 -26.59
N ARG A 11 3.21 19.59 -27.71
CA ARG A 11 2.41 19.80 -28.93
C ARG A 11 0.97 19.29 -28.79
N HIS A 12 0.78 18.18 -28.09
CA HIS A 12 -0.53 17.57 -27.84
C HIS A 12 -0.92 17.68 -26.34
N LYS A 13 -1.33 18.89 -25.93
CA LYS A 13 -1.68 19.18 -24.51
C LYS A 13 -2.81 18.30 -23.95
N ALA A 14 -3.70 17.77 -24.81
CA ALA A 14 -4.76 16.84 -24.42
C ALA A 14 -4.24 15.50 -23.86
N LEU A 15 -3.00 15.13 -24.17
CA LEU A 15 -2.39 13.90 -23.67
C LEU A 15 -1.92 14.03 -22.21
N ILE A 16 -1.65 15.25 -21.74
CA ILE A 16 -1.17 15.53 -20.38
C ILE A 16 -2.14 15.01 -19.30
N PRO A 17 -3.44 15.34 -19.30
CA PRO A 17 -4.37 14.84 -18.29
C PRO A 17 -4.49 13.30 -18.33
N LEU A 18 -4.39 12.68 -19.50
CA LEU A 18 -4.41 11.22 -19.63
C LEU A 18 -3.20 10.60 -18.91
N TYR A 19 -1.99 11.11 -19.15
CA TYR A 19 -0.80 10.63 -18.45
C TYR A 19 -0.82 10.90 -16.96
N VAL A 20 -1.46 11.99 -16.50
CA VAL A 20 -1.65 12.24 -15.08
C VAL A 20 -2.55 11.18 -14.45
N CYS A 21 -3.69 10.86 -15.05
CA CYS A 21 -4.58 9.82 -14.54
C CYS A 21 -3.90 8.44 -14.49
N VAL A 22 -3.17 8.08 -15.55
CA VAL A 22 -2.41 6.82 -15.60
C VAL A 22 -1.28 6.82 -14.55
N GLY A 23 -0.52 7.91 -14.46
CA GLY A 23 0.56 8.07 -13.49
C GLY A 23 0.06 7.98 -12.05
N LEU A 24 -1.07 8.62 -11.73
CA LEU A 24 -1.72 8.51 -10.42
C LEU A 24 -2.14 7.06 -10.13
N GLY A 25 -2.68 6.34 -11.12
CA GLY A 25 -3.01 4.92 -10.99
C GLY A 25 -1.78 4.06 -10.69
N CYS A 26 -0.69 4.25 -11.43
CA CYS A 26 0.56 3.52 -11.21
C CYS A 26 1.17 3.80 -9.83
N VAL A 27 1.23 5.07 -9.41
CA VAL A 27 1.72 5.46 -8.09
C VAL A 27 0.86 4.87 -6.98
N GLY A 28 -0.47 4.91 -7.14
CA GLY A 28 -1.40 4.30 -6.20
C GLY A 28 -1.22 2.78 -6.08
N ALA A 29 -1.05 2.09 -7.20
CA ALA A 29 -0.84 0.64 -7.23
C ALA A 29 0.48 0.24 -6.56
N ILE A 30 1.57 0.93 -6.87
CA ILE A 30 2.89 0.69 -6.25
C ILE A 30 2.82 1.00 -4.75
N GLY A 31 2.24 2.15 -4.39
CA GLY A 31 2.11 2.57 -2.99
C GLY A 31 1.29 1.58 -2.16
N TYR A 32 0.16 1.10 -2.68
CA TYR A 32 -0.66 0.13 -1.97
C TYR A 32 0.01 -1.24 -1.84
N THR A 33 0.66 -1.70 -2.91
CA THR A 33 1.43 -2.96 -2.89
C THR A 33 2.57 -2.89 -1.88
N LEU A 34 3.34 -1.80 -1.87
CA LEU A 34 4.43 -1.60 -0.90
C LEU A 34 3.90 -1.55 0.54
N ARG A 35 2.77 -0.87 0.75
CA ARG A 35 2.11 -0.82 2.06
C ARG A 35 1.68 -2.21 2.51
N LEU A 36 1.12 -3.02 1.62
CA LEU A 36 0.71 -4.38 1.94
C LEU A 36 1.91 -5.26 2.27
N ALA A 37 2.98 -5.17 1.47
CA ALA A 37 4.23 -5.88 1.69
C ALA A 37 4.83 -5.60 3.09
N LEU A 38 4.78 -4.36 3.57
CA LEU A 38 5.45 -3.96 4.81
C LEU A 38 4.57 -4.02 6.07
N ARG A 39 3.24 -3.90 5.92
CA ARG A 39 2.32 -3.78 7.07
C ARG A 39 1.31 -4.91 7.19
N ASN A 40 1.29 -5.88 6.28
CA ASN A 40 0.44 -7.05 6.40
C ASN A 40 1.06 -8.04 7.40
N PRO A 41 0.33 -8.47 8.47
CA PRO A 41 0.82 -9.49 9.40
C PRO A 41 1.10 -10.84 8.75
N ASP A 42 0.49 -11.14 7.59
CA ASP A 42 0.74 -12.39 6.85
C ASP A 42 2.09 -12.40 6.11
N VAL A 43 2.79 -11.27 6.03
CA VAL A 43 4.02 -11.12 5.25
C VAL A 43 5.20 -10.96 6.19
N GLN A 44 6.08 -11.96 6.21
CA GLN A 44 7.30 -11.95 6.99
C GLN A 44 8.54 -11.85 6.09
N TRP A 45 9.34 -10.80 6.31
CA TRP A 45 10.61 -10.59 5.59
C TRP A 45 11.80 -11.22 6.30
N ASN A 46 11.68 -11.51 7.59
CA ASN A 46 12.74 -12.14 8.35
C ASN A 46 12.82 -13.65 8.05
N ARG A 47 14.01 -14.11 7.67
CA ARG A 47 14.31 -15.51 7.31
C ARG A 47 14.98 -16.29 8.45
N SER A 48 15.26 -15.66 9.59
CA SER A 48 15.99 -16.29 10.69
C SER A 48 15.46 -15.86 12.06
N GLY A 49 15.20 -16.83 12.94
CA GLY A 49 14.60 -16.61 14.27
C GLY A 49 13.27 -17.37 14.45
N ASP A 50 12.72 -17.32 15.65
CA ASP A 50 11.41 -17.89 15.95
C ASP A 50 10.30 -17.08 15.26
N ILE A 51 9.46 -17.78 14.49
CA ILE A 51 8.34 -17.18 13.76
C ILE A 51 7.14 -17.14 14.70
N SER A 52 7.10 -16.13 15.56
CA SER A 52 5.99 -15.94 16.48
C SER A 52 5.01 -14.91 15.96
N ASN A 53 3.73 -15.30 15.90
CA ASN A 53 2.63 -14.39 15.54
C ASN A 53 2.32 -13.37 16.64
N GLU A 54 2.97 -13.46 17.81
CA GLU A 54 2.79 -12.54 18.94
C GLU A 54 3.14 -11.09 18.58
N GLU A 55 4.15 -10.85 17.74
CA GLU A 55 4.51 -9.49 17.30
C GLU A 55 3.37 -8.80 16.54
N PHE A 56 2.53 -9.60 15.87
CA PHE A 56 1.42 -9.13 15.06
C PHE A 56 0.07 -9.18 15.78
N ARG A 57 0.03 -9.72 17.01
CA ARG A 57 -1.21 -9.92 17.79
C ARG A 57 -2.04 -8.65 17.95
N ALA A 58 -1.40 -7.51 18.20
CA ALA A 58 -2.07 -6.21 18.36
C ALA A 58 -1.92 -5.27 17.14
N LYS A 59 -1.26 -5.72 16.07
CA LYS A 59 -1.05 -4.88 14.88
C LYS A 59 -2.33 -4.82 14.05
N GLN A 60 -2.80 -3.61 13.81
CA GLN A 60 -3.92 -3.39 12.91
C GLN A 60 -3.45 -3.28 11.45
N TYR A 61 -3.98 -4.16 10.60
CA TYR A 61 -3.62 -4.21 9.18
C TYR A 61 -4.58 -3.44 8.27
N LYS A 62 -5.77 -3.02 8.72
CA LYS A 62 -6.71 -2.27 7.88
C LYS A 62 -6.23 -0.84 7.66
N PHE A 63 -6.28 -0.38 6.42
CA PHE A 63 -5.83 0.98 6.06
C PHE A 63 -6.82 2.06 6.55
N TYR A 64 -8.11 1.74 6.51
CA TYR A 64 -9.18 2.63 6.93
C TYR A 64 -10.26 1.84 7.66
N SER A 65 -10.77 2.41 8.75
CA SER A 65 -11.97 1.93 9.41
C SER A 65 -12.77 3.12 9.95
N PRO A 66 -13.98 3.36 9.43
CA PRO A 66 -14.77 4.52 9.84
C PRO A 66 -15.42 4.35 11.22
N ASN A 67 -15.71 3.11 11.62
CA ASN A 67 -16.59 2.83 12.76
C ASN A 67 -15.87 2.24 13.98
N ILE A 68 -14.64 1.74 13.82
CA ILE A 68 -13.93 1.00 14.87
C ILE A 68 -12.58 1.66 15.14
N ASP A 69 -12.37 2.08 16.38
CA ASP A 69 -11.09 2.56 16.87
C ASP A 69 -10.23 1.38 17.33
N TYR A 70 -9.39 0.88 16.42
CA TYR A 70 -8.50 -0.24 16.68
C TYR A 70 -7.39 0.06 17.70
N LYS A 71 -7.18 1.33 18.08
CA LYS A 71 -6.21 1.67 19.14
C LYS A 71 -6.72 1.30 20.53
N LYS A 72 -8.05 1.23 20.69
CA LYS A 72 -8.72 0.92 21.97
C LYS A 72 -9.21 -0.52 22.06
N LEU A 73 -9.10 -1.27 20.96
CA LEU A 73 -9.58 -2.63 20.89
C LEU A 73 -8.48 -3.59 21.34
N GLU A 74 -8.76 -4.41 22.35
CA GLU A 74 -7.87 -5.51 22.70
C GLU A 74 -8.04 -6.67 21.70
N PRO A 75 -6.95 -7.28 21.24
CA PRO A 75 -7.05 -8.43 20.35
C PRO A 75 -7.64 -9.63 21.10
N PRO A 76 -8.59 -10.37 20.48
CA PRO A 76 -9.27 -11.50 21.12
C PRO A 76 -8.38 -12.74 21.30
N ALA A 77 -7.20 -12.76 20.68
CA ALA A 77 -6.25 -13.85 20.83
C ALA A 77 -5.79 -13.97 22.31
N PRO A 78 -5.59 -15.15 22.88
CA PRO A 78 -4.94 -15.30 24.18
C PRO A 78 -3.50 -14.75 24.19
N LYS A 79 -2.95 -14.47 25.39
CA LYS A 79 -1.53 -14.12 25.58
C LYS A 79 -0.81 -15.38 26.02
N TYR A 80 0.29 -15.74 25.34
CA TYR A 80 1.10 -16.92 25.63
C TYR A 80 2.47 -16.53 26.18
#